data_AF-A0A3B3X651-F1
#
_entry.id   AF-A0A3B3X651-F1
#
_cell.length_a   1.000
_cell.length_b   1.000
_cell.length_c   1.000
_cell.angle_alpha   90.00
_cell.angle_beta   90.00
_cell.angle_gamma   90.00
#
_symmetry.space_group_name_H-M   'P 1'
#
loop_
_entity.id
_entity.type
_entity.pdbx_description
1 polymer ?
#
loop_
_entity_poly.entity_id
_entity_poly.type
_entity_poly.pdbx_seq_one_letter_code
_entity_poly.pdbx_strand_id
1 'polypeptide(L)'
;MHKLPLFSYWTRTVASHLENRVKVTSGAFYHNKCCRQKKKKVTFAYCISLLQTLAACPQEEKKMDLLPDLWRQEYWLPPGVTWRDLEQLPDSERPHPKDLLIALPLALGFVAVRCVFERFLAPPIASCLGVKNRLQVSAAPSPQLESYYCHRSKQPTQVELVSLMVLCGKTQRQIESWFRVRRNQDRPSQTKKFAEAAWRFFFYLSAFVVGLTSLVNVIFKYLLVVTLSQPLEKAHFWYYMLELGFYGSLLLRISVDVKRKDFKEQVIHHLATIFLLGFSYCANYIRIGTLVMLLHDSSDILLESAKMFNYGTGWRKTCDSLFVVFAVVFLVTRLVIFPSRIIRTTLLLSMEVFEPFAGYYFFNILLMVLQALHVFWAVLILRMVYKFLKGKLEKDERSDEESEADLEEEDKAKEDKTDPGGDCYWEKSKETLNSKLSALTNSCVLNNLTHHRSSVANRARKAQ
;
A
#
# COMPACT_ATOMS: atom_id res chain seq x y z
N MET A 1 -25.55 -8.82 25.77
CA MET A 1 -24.21 -9.26 25.32
C MET A 1 -24.25 -10.75 24.97
N HIS A 2 -24.78 -11.10 23.80
CA HIS A 2 -24.59 -12.44 23.23
C HIS A 2 -23.41 -12.36 22.28
N LYS A 3 -22.40 -13.19 22.53
CA LYS A 3 -21.23 -13.36 21.65
C LYS A 3 -21.74 -13.64 20.23
N LEU A 4 -21.03 -13.16 19.21
CA LEU A 4 -21.25 -13.48 17.79
C LEU A 4 -20.56 -14.84 17.48
N PRO A 5 -21.20 -16.02 17.68
CA PRO A 5 -20.60 -17.31 17.33
C PRO A 5 -20.40 -17.45 15.83
N LEU A 6 -21.19 -16.74 15.01
CA LEU A 6 -21.16 -16.84 13.55
C LEU A 6 -19.90 -16.23 12.91
N PHE A 7 -19.36 -15.12 13.43
CA PHE A 7 -18.09 -14.58 12.90
C PHE A 7 -16.92 -15.49 13.24
N SER A 8 -16.88 -16.04 14.47
CA SER A 8 -15.87 -17.02 14.87
C SER A 8 -16.04 -18.35 14.14
N TYR A 9 -17.26 -18.81 13.90
CA TYR A 9 -17.54 -20.06 13.19
C TYR A 9 -17.25 -19.91 11.69
N TRP A 10 -17.67 -18.81 11.07
CA TRP A 10 -17.39 -18.53 9.67
C TRP A 10 -15.90 -18.29 9.41
N THR A 11 -15.23 -17.48 10.23
CA THR A 11 -13.77 -17.31 10.11
C THR A 11 -13.03 -18.61 10.36
N ARG A 12 -13.44 -19.46 11.30
CA ARG A 12 -12.81 -20.78 11.53
C ARG A 12 -13.13 -21.80 10.44
N THR A 13 -14.34 -21.83 9.91
CA THR A 13 -14.77 -22.76 8.88
C THR A 13 -14.22 -22.35 7.53
N VAL A 14 -14.31 -21.07 7.16
CA VAL A 14 -13.66 -20.54 5.95
C VAL A 14 -12.14 -20.61 6.09
N ALA A 15 -11.53 -20.24 7.23
CA ALA A 15 -10.08 -20.40 7.39
C ALA A 15 -9.64 -21.87 7.42
N SER A 16 -10.39 -22.80 8.03
CA SER A 16 -10.02 -24.22 8.02
C SER A 16 -10.23 -24.86 6.65
N HIS A 17 -11.26 -24.44 5.90
CA HIS A 17 -11.49 -24.92 4.53
C HIS A 17 -10.48 -24.32 3.54
N LEU A 18 -10.11 -23.04 3.72
CA LEU A 18 -9.00 -22.38 3.03
C LEU A 18 -7.66 -23.06 3.35
N GLU A 19 -7.39 -23.33 4.63
CA GLU A 19 -6.16 -23.98 5.07
C GLU A 19 -6.08 -25.43 4.59
N ASN A 20 -7.19 -26.18 4.61
CA ASN A 20 -7.25 -27.55 4.10
C ASN A 20 -7.10 -27.60 2.56
N ARG A 21 -7.74 -26.70 1.78
CA ARG A 21 -7.52 -26.65 0.32
C ARG A 21 -6.13 -26.15 -0.06
N VAL A 22 -5.55 -25.22 0.70
CA VAL A 22 -4.15 -24.79 0.55
C VAL A 22 -3.19 -25.92 0.90
N LYS A 23 -3.46 -26.73 1.94
CA LYS A 23 -2.67 -27.93 2.28
C LYS A 23 -2.74 -29.00 1.20
N VAL A 24 -3.94 -29.29 0.66
CA VAL A 24 -4.12 -30.28 -0.42
C VAL A 24 -3.45 -29.85 -1.73
N THR A 25 -3.48 -28.57 -2.08
CA THR A 25 -2.78 -28.04 -3.28
C THR A 25 -1.27 -27.82 -3.07
N SER A 26 -0.83 -27.62 -1.82
CA SER A 26 0.61 -27.49 -1.48
C SER A 26 1.29 -28.85 -1.31
N GLY A 27 0.56 -29.89 -0.89
CA GLY A 27 1.09 -31.23 -0.61
C GLY A 27 1.67 -31.98 -1.81
N ALA A 28 1.30 -31.60 -3.04
CA ALA A 28 1.77 -32.25 -4.26
C ALA A 28 3.05 -31.64 -4.88
N PHE A 29 3.59 -30.53 -4.34
CA PHE A 29 4.72 -29.82 -4.97
C PHE A 29 5.73 -29.27 -3.95
N TYR A 30 6.27 -30.15 -3.09
CA TYR A 30 7.38 -29.84 -2.20
C TYR A 30 8.73 -30.15 -2.87
N HIS A 31 9.23 -29.23 -3.71
CA HIS A 31 10.67 -29.13 -3.95
C HIS A 31 11.10 -27.71 -4.36
N ASN A 32 12.13 -27.22 -3.65
CA ASN A 32 13.05 -26.13 -3.96
C ASN A 32 12.58 -25.02 -4.91
N LYS A 33 12.00 -23.92 -4.40
CA LYS A 33 12.08 -22.59 -5.05
C LYS A 33 12.03 -21.43 -4.04
N CYS A 34 12.77 -20.37 -4.40
CA CYS A 34 12.98 -19.07 -3.76
C CYS A 34 11.78 -18.54 -2.92
N CYS A 35 12.06 -17.88 -1.80
CA CYS A 35 11.06 -17.30 -0.88
C CYS A 35 10.05 -16.35 -1.58
N ARG A 36 10.45 -15.72 -2.71
CA ARG A 36 9.56 -14.93 -3.58
C ARG A 36 8.52 -15.77 -4.33
N GLN A 37 8.85 -16.99 -4.74
CA GLN A 37 7.94 -17.89 -5.46
C GLN A 37 6.93 -18.57 -4.52
N LYS A 38 7.34 -18.90 -3.28
CA LYS A 38 6.42 -19.42 -2.25
C LYS A 38 5.30 -18.41 -1.93
N LYS A 39 5.64 -17.12 -1.78
CA LYS A 39 4.67 -16.05 -1.48
C LYS A 39 3.66 -15.81 -2.61
N LYS A 40 4.09 -15.88 -3.88
CA LYS A 40 3.21 -15.77 -5.06
C LYS A 40 2.13 -16.86 -5.10
N LYS A 41 2.51 -18.11 -4.80
CA LYS A 41 1.58 -19.26 -4.80
C LYS A 41 0.50 -19.14 -3.73
N VAL A 42 0.87 -18.65 -2.55
CA VAL A 42 -0.05 -18.48 -1.42
C VAL A 42 -1.08 -17.39 -1.73
N THR A 43 -0.67 -16.20 -2.18
CA THR A 43 -1.60 -15.11 -2.53
C THR A 43 -2.59 -15.51 -3.63
N PHE A 44 -2.11 -16.26 -4.63
CA PHE A 44 -2.95 -16.78 -5.72
C PHE A 44 -4.00 -17.78 -5.23
N ALA A 45 -3.62 -18.72 -4.36
CA ALA A 45 -4.54 -19.69 -3.78
C ALA A 45 -5.62 -19.02 -2.90
N TYR A 46 -5.27 -17.97 -2.16
CA TYR A 46 -6.23 -17.19 -1.38
C TYR A 46 -7.24 -16.46 -2.26
N CYS A 47 -6.82 -15.84 -3.37
CA CYS A 47 -7.73 -15.13 -4.28
C CYS A 47 -8.72 -16.07 -4.97
N ILE A 48 -8.25 -17.23 -5.44
CA ILE A 48 -9.11 -18.26 -6.04
C ILE A 48 -10.13 -18.74 -5.02
N SER A 49 -9.68 -19.08 -3.83
CA SER A 49 -10.56 -19.63 -2.81
C SER A 49 -11.56 -18.58 -2.28
N LEU A 50 -11.17 -17.31 -2.21
CA LEU A 50 -12.02 -16.17 -1.89
C LEU A 50 -13.15 -16.01 -2.91
N LEU A 51 -12.81 -15.96 -4.20
CA LEU A 51 -13.79 -15.80 -5.28
C LEU A 51 -14.66 -17.06 -5.46
N GLN A 52 -14.12 -18.25 -5.23
CA GLN A 52 -14.91 -19.49 -5.19
C GLN A 52 -15.90 -19.51 -4.02
N THR A 53 -15.52 -18.97 -2.86
CA THR A 53 -16.43 -18.86 -1.71
C THR A 53 -17.56 -17.87 -2.00
N LEU A 54 -17.26 -16.74 -2.64
CA LEU A 54 -18.26 -15.75 -3.07
C LEU A 54 -19.19 -16.29 -4.16
N ALA A 55 -18.63 -16.98 -5.15
CA ALA A 55 -19.37 -17.60 -6.25
C ALA A 55 -20.13 -18.88 -5.85
N ALA A 56 -19.84 -19.43 -4.66
CA ALA A 56 -20.58 -20.54 -4.07
C ALA A 56 -21.89 -20.10 -3.38
N CYS A 57 -22.23 -18.80 -3.41
CA CYS A 57 -23.55 -18.31 -3.02
C CYS A 57 -24.64 -19.05 -3.84
N PRO A 58 -25.50 -19.86 -3.22
CA PRO A 58 -26.47 -20.68 -3.93
C PRO A 58 -27.70 -19.84 -4.23
N GLN A 59 -27.91 -19.57 -5.51
CA GLN A 59 -29.18 -19.06 -6.06
C GLN A 59 -29.85 -20.10 -6.97
N GLU A 60 -29.44 -21.37 -6.85
CA GLU A 60 -29.91 -22.47 -7.68
C GLU A 60 -30.17 -23.68 -6.77
N GLU A 61 -31.39 -24.21 -6.81
CA GLU A 61 -31.91 -25.28 -5.93
C GLU A 61 -30.97 -26.51 -5.85
N LYS A 62 -30.22 -26.78 -6.93
CA LYS A 62 -29.32 -27.95 -7.07
C LYS A 62 -27.99 -27.84 -6.30
N LYS A 63 -27.67 -26.70 -5.68
CA LYS A 63 -26.39 -26.50 -4.95
C LYS A 63 -26.53 -26.37 -3.44
N MET A 64 -27.74 -26.51 -2.91
CA MET A 64 -27.99 -26.51 -1.46
C MET A 64 -27.22 -27.63 -0.73
N ASP A 65 -26.77 -28.66 -1.47
CA ASP A 65 -26.09 -29.84 -0.94
C ASP A 65 -24.60 -29.68 -0.62
N LEU A 66 -23.92 -28.62 -1.12
CA LEU A 66 -22.46 -28.50 -0.91
C LEU A 66 -22.08 -27.90 0.45
N LEU A 67 -22.94 -27.05 1.04
CA LEU A 67 -22.79 -26.41 2.37
C LEU A 67 -24.19 -25.97 2.90
N PRO A 68 -25.10 -26.90 3.25
CA PRO A 68 -26.52 -26.61 3.53
C PRO A 68 -26.73 -25.66 4.73
N ASP A 69 -25.88 -25.74 5.76
CA ASP A 69 -26.03 -24.91 6.96
C ASP A 69 -25.53 -23.46 6.79
N LEU A 70 -24.60 -23.23 5.86
CA LEU A 70 -24.03 -21.89 5.67
C LEU A 70 -24.97 -20.96 4.92
N TRP A 71 -25.79 -21.49 4.01
CA TRP A 71 -26.61 -20.70 3.07
C TRP A 71 -28.11 -20.75 3.34
N ARG A 72 -28.49 -21.02 4.59
CA ARG A 72 -29.90 -20.93 5.02
C ARG A 72 -30.47 -19.54 4.73
N GLN A 73 -31.68 -19.51 4.17
CA GLN A 73 -32.35 -18.29 3.70
C GLN A 73 -32.47 -17.24 4.83
N GLU A 74 -32.77 -17.70 6.04
CA GLU A 74 -32.92 -16.88 7.26
C GLU A 74 -31.67 -16.08 7.65
N TYR A 75 -30.48 -16.51 7.23
CA TYR A 75 -29.24 -15.77 7.52
C TYR A 75 -28.95 -14.66 6.51
N TRP A 76 -29.42 -14.80 5.27
CA TRP A 76 -28.98 -13.95 4.16
C TRP A 76 -30.09 -13.13 3.53
N LEU A 77 -31.35 -13.45 3.79
CA LEU A 77 -32.51 -12.74 3.27
C LEU A 77 -33.36 -12.17 4.42
N PRO A 78 -34.09 -11.07 4.18
CA PRO A 78 -35.09 -10.56 5.11
C PRO A 78 -36.20 -11.60 5.38
N PRO A 79 -36.84 -11.56 6.56
CA PRO A 79 -38.00 -12.39 6.88
C PRO A 79 -39.12 -12.22 5.84
N GLY A 80 -39.63 -13.34 5.32
CA GLY A 80 -40.69 -13.36 4.31
C GLY A 80 -40.21 -13.26 2.86
N VAL A 81 -38.89 -13.08 2.61
CA VAL A 81 -38.30 -13.11 1.26
C VAL A 81 -37.56 -14.43 1.06
N THR A 82 -37.89 -15.13 -0.02
CA THR A 82 -37.23 -16.37 -0.43
C THR A 82 -36.32 -16.13 -1.62
N TRP A 83 -35.39 -17.06 -1.89
CA TRP A 83 -34.57 -17.00 -3.11
C TRP A 83 -35.40 -17.01 -4.40
N ARG A 84 -36.66 -17.51 -4.34
CA ARG A 84 -37.62 -17.51 -5.46
C ARG A 84 -38.20 -16.13 -5.76
N ASP A 85 -38.25 -15.24 -4.78
CA ASP A 85 -38.73 -13.88 -5.00
C ASP A 85 -37.70 -13.05 -5.77
N LEU A 86 -36.41 -13.42 -5.69
CA LEU A 86 -35.34 -12.93 -6.57
C LEU A 86 -35.37 -13.59 -7.96
N GLU A 87 -36.04 -14.73 -8.15
CA GLU A 87 -36.22 -15.43 -9.44
C GLU A 87 -37.30 -14.81 -10.33
N GLN A 88 -38.09 -13.86 -9.82
CA GLN A 88 -39.18 -13.23 -10.57
C GLN A 88 -38.71 -12.17 -11.60
N LEU A 89 -37.42 -11.83 -11.62
CA LEU A 89 -36.82 -10.96 -12.63
C LEU A 89 -36.44 -11.76 -13.89
N PRO A 90 -36.53 -11.17 -15.11
CA PRO A 90 -36.05 -11.83 -16.33
C PRO A 90 -34.57 -12.24 -16.18
N ASP A 91 -34.20 -13.44 -16.65
CA ASP A 91 -32.84 -14.00 -16.52
C ASP A 91 -31.72 -13.04 -17.00
N SER A 92 -32.01 -12.18 -17.99
CA SER A 92 -31.04 -11.21 -18.52
C SER A 92 -30.74 -10.03 -17.58
N GLU A 93 -31.52 -9.85 -16.51
CA GLU A 93 -31.51 -8.64 -15.66
C GLU A 93 -31.14 -8.95 -14.20
N ARG A 94 -30.75 -10.19 -13.89
CA ARG A 94 -30.42 -10.66 -12.54
C ARG A 94 -28.91 -10.89 -12.36
N PRO A 95 -28.33 -10.47 -11.21
CA PRO A 95 -26.96 -10.85 -10.86
C PRO A 95 -26.87 -12.33 -10.45
N HIS A 96 -26.08 -13.13 -11.16
CA HIS A 96 -25.79 -14.51 -10.76
C HIS A 96 -24.45 -14.61 -10.02
N PRO A 97 -24.36 -15.28 -8.86
CA PRO A 97 -23.08 -15.44 -8.16
C PRO A 97 -21.97 -16.09 -9.00
N LYS A 98 -22.35 -16.92 -9.98
CA LYS A 98 -21.40 -17.52 -10.94
C LYS A 98 -20.69 -16.47 -11.78
N ASP A 99 -21.31 -15.30 -12.01
CA ASP A 99 -20.70 -14.20 -12.76
C ASP A 99 -19.43 -13.68 -12.08
N LEU A 100 -19.35 -13.76 -10.74
CA LEU A 100 -18.15 -13.37 -9.99
C LEU A 100 -16.92 -14.20 -10.38
N LEU A 101 -17.10 -15.39 -10.97
CA LEU A 101 -15.99 -16.19 -11.50
C LEU A 101 -15.34 -15.53 -12.72
N ILE A 102 -16.04 -14.65 -13.44
CA ILE A 102 -15.49 -13.84 -14.55
C ILE A 102 -14.40 -12.90 -14.03
N ALA A 103 -14.45 -12.49 -12.76
CA ALA A 103 -13.41 -11.66 -12.16
C ALA A 103 -12.04 -12.36 -12.11
N LEU A 104 -11.97 -13.70 -12.09
CA LEU A 104 -10.70 -14.45 -12.08
C LEU A 104 -9.91 -14.30 -13.40
N PRO A 105 -10.46 -14.64 -14.58
CA PRO A 105 -9.76 -14.40 -15.83
C PRO A 105 -9.53 -12.91 -16.08
N LEU A 106 -10.44 -12.02 -15.66
CA LEU A 106 -10.22 -10.58 -15.73
C LEU A 106 -9.02 -10.14 -14.89
N ALA A 107 -8.89 -10.61 -13.65
CA ALA A 107 -7.74 -10.29 -12.80
C ALA A 107 -6.41 -10.73 -13.41
N LEU A 108 -6.37 -11.93 -14.02
CA LEU A 108 -5.21 -12.41 -14.76
C LEU A 108 -4.94 -11.57 -16.00
N GLY A 109 -5.98 -11.19 -16.74
CA GLY A 109 -5.93 -10.27 -17.87
C GLY A 109 -5.31 -8.93 -17.47
N PHE A 110 -5.78 -8.31 -16.39
CA PHE A 110 -5.21 -7.07 -15.86
C PHE A 110 -3.74 -7.21 -15.46
N VAL A 111 -3.32 -8.35 -14.89
CA VAL A 111 -1.89 -8.60 -14.62
C VAL A 111 -1.09 -8.64 -15.93
N ALA A 112 -1.61 -9.26 -16.99
CA ALA A 112 -0.95 -9.30 -18.29
C ALA A 112 -0.88 -7.90 -18.93
N VAL A 113 -1.99 -7.16 -18.96
CA VAL A 113 -2.05 -5.79 -19.50
C VAL A 113 -1.12 -4.87 -18.72
N ARG A 114 -1.06 -4.99 -17.39
CA ARG A 114 -0.11 -4.26 -16.55
C ARG A 114 1.35 -4.53 -16.96
N CYS A 115 1.71 -5.79 -17.20
CA CYS A 115 3.06 -6.12 -17.65
C CYS A 115 3.40 -5.50 -19.01
N VAL A 116 2.44 -5.44 -19.93
CA VAL A 116 2.58 -4.76 -21.23
C VAL A 116 2.74 -3.25 -21.01
N PHE A 117 1.88 -2.65 -20.18
CA PHE A 117 1.92 -1.23 -19.86
C PHE A 117 3.27 -0.82 -19.23
N GLU A 118 3.72 -1.53 -18.18
CA GLU A 118 4.99 -1.28 -17.49
C GLU A 118 6.19 -1.40 -18.45
N ARG A 119 6.10 -2.26 -19.49
CA ARG A 119 7.20 -2.50 -20.43
C ARG A 119 7.23 -1.51 -21.60
N PHE A 120 6.07 -1.12 -22.14
CA PHE A 120 5.99 -0.38 -23.40
C PHE A 120 5.47 1.05 -23.25
N LEU A 121 4.51 1.29 -22.34
CA LEU A 121 3.85 2.59 -22.21
C LEU A 121 4.44 3.45 -21.10
N ALA A 122 4.82 2.84 -19.97
CA ALA A 122 5.37 3.59 -18.84
C ALA A 122 6.74 4.25 -19.14
N PRO A 123 7.71 3.61 -19.84
CA PRO A 123 8.99 4.24 -20.12
C PRO A 123 8.92 5.55 -20.92
N PRO A 124 8.20 5.66 -22.07
CA PRO A 124 8.13 6.93 -22.80
C PRO A 124 7.45 8.03 -21.97
N ILE A 125 6.39 7.71 -21.23
CA ILE A 125 5.72 8.68 -20.35
C ILE A 125 6.67 9.16 -19.24
N ALA A 126 7.42 8.24 -18.64
CA ALA A 126 8.42 8.55 -17.62
C ALA A 126 9.51 9.49 -18.17
N SER A 127 9.96 9.26 -19.40
CA SER A 127 10.92 10.14 -20.09
C SER A 127 10.34 11.53 -20.34
N CYS A 128 9.09 11.64 -20.80
CA CYS A 128 8.42 12.93 -21.00
C CYS A 128 8.28 13.73 -19.68
N LEU A 129 8.04 13.06 -18.57
CA LEU A 129 7.97 13.68 -17.23
C LEU A 129 9.34 13.88 -16.56
N GLY A 130 10.43 13.53 -17.25
CA GLY A 130 11.79 13.70 -16.74
C GLY A 130 12.08 12.84 -15.52
N VAL A 131 11.50 11.65 -15.42
CA VAL A 131 11.77 10.70 -14.33
C VAL A 131 13.16 10.11 -14.52
N LYS A 132 14.09 10.46 -13.63
CA LYS A 132 15.45 9.94 -13.64
C LYS A 132 15.65 8.96 -12.51
N ASN A 133 16.28 7.82 -12.82
CA ASN A 133 16.75 6.93 -11.77
C ASN A 133 17.99 7.56 -11.13
N ARG A 134 17.99 7.64 -9.79
CA ARG A 134 19.21 7.97 -9.06
C ARG A 134 20.26 6.91 -9.34
N LEU A 135 21.51 7.32 -9.58
CA LEU A 135 22.64 6.40 -9.73
C LEU A 135 22.77 5.59 -8.44
N GLN A 136 22.36 4.32 -8.49
CA GLN A 136 22.50 3.39 -7.38
C GLN A 136 23.92 2.84 -7.38
N VAL A 137 24.64 3.03 -6.28
CA VAL A 137 25.97 2.45 -6.10
C VAL A 137 25.83 0.95 -5.97
N SER A 138 26.60 0.19 -6.74
CA SER A 138 26.61 -1.26 -6.60
C SER A 138 27.46 -1.70 -5.42
N ALA A 139 26.95 -2.63 -4.60
CA ALA A 139 27.76 -3.28 -3.59
C ALA A 139 28.94 -3.99 -4.26
N ALA A 140 30.12 -3.89 -3.64
CA ALA A 140 31.31 -4.57 -4.13
C ALA A 140 31.07 -6.10 -4.17
N PRO A 141 31.52 -6.83 -5.19
CA PRO A 141 31.29 -8.27 -5.28
C PRO A 141 31.93 -9.00 -4.09
N SER A 142 31.10 -9.66 -3.28
CA SER A 142 31.53 -10.51 -2.18
C SER A 142 30.61 -11.75 -2.09
N PRO A 143 31.06 -12.91 -2.58
CA PRO A 143 30.22 -14.12 -2.66
C PRO A 143 29.73 -14.60 -1.29
N GLN A 144 30.55 -14.44 -0.26
CA GLN A 144 30.25 -14.86 1.11
C GLN A 144 29.16 -13.97 1.75
N LEU A 145 29.28 -12.64 1.60
CA LEU A 145 28.28 -11.69 2.08
C LEU A 145 26.96 -11.81 1.30
N GLU A 146 27.03 -12.03 -0.02
CA GLU A 146 25.85 -12.27 -0.86
C GLU A 146 25.15 -13.58 -0.47
N SER A 147 25.91 -14.65 -0.23
CA SER A 147 25.36 -15.92 0.23
C SER A 147 24.64 -15.76 1.57
N TYR A 148 25.25 -15.07 2.53
CA TYR A 148 24.61 -14.78 3.82
C TYR A 148 23.34 -13.91 3.64
N TYR A 149 23.42 -12.86 2.81
CA TYR A 149 22.31 -11.93 2.56
C TYR A 149 21.09 -12.64 1.96
N CYS A 150 21.32 -13.54 1.00
CA CYS A 150 20.25 -14.26 0.30
C CYS A 150 19.63 -15.38 1.14
N HIS A 151 20.40 -16.04 1.99
CA HIS A 151 19.98 -17.27 2.66
C HIS A 151 19.68 -17.14 4.14
N ARG A 152 20.24 -16.13 4.83
CA ARG A 152 20.16 -16.02 6.30
C ARG A 152 19.47 -14.74 6.76
N SER A 153 20.10 -13.57 6.61
CA SER A 153 19.52 -12.31 7.06
C SER A 153 20.01 -11.11 6.24
N LYS A 154 19.13 -10.11 6.11
CA LYS A 154 19.45 -8.79 5.51
C LYS A 154 20.01 -7.79 6.53
N GLN A 155 19.84 -8.06 7.81
CA GLN A 155 20.33 -7.28 8.94
C GLN A 155 21.02 -8.27 9.90
N PRO A 156 22.35 -8.45 9.78
CA PRO A 156 23.08 -9.32 10.67
C PRO A 156 23.05 -8.76 12.09
N THR A 157 22.87 -9.63 13.09
CA THR A 157 23.03 -9.24 14.50
C THR A 157 24.52 -9.04 14.84
N GLN A 158 24.82 -8.40 15.97
CA GLN A 158 26.21 -8.14 16.37
C GLN A 158 27.07 -9.42 16.46
N VAL A 159 26.48 -10.52 16.94
CA VAL A 159 27.17 -11.82 17.02
C VAL A 159 27.51 -12.36 15.63
N GLU A 160 26.58 -12.22 14.68
CA GLU A 160 26.76 -12.69 13.30
C GLU A 160 27.73 -11.81 12.51
N LEU A 161 27.78 -10.51 12.81
CA LEU A 161 28.77 -9.57 12.27
C LEU A 161 30.20 -10.02 12.59
N VAL A 162 30.48 -10.39 13.85
CA VAL A 162 31.80 -10.89 14.26
C VAL A 162 32.19 -12.16 13.48
N SER A 163 31.25 -13.09 13.28
CA SER A 163 31.50 -14.28 12.47
C SER A 163 31.79 -13.94 10.99
N LEU A 164 31.07 -12.97 10.42
CA LEU A 164 31.27 -12.51 9.04
C LEU A 164 32.60 -11.77 8.85
N MET A 165 33.06 -11.04 9.86
CA MET A 165 34.38 -10.38 9.86
C MET A 165 35.50 -11.40 9.67
N VAL A 166 35.47 -12.48 10.44
CA VAL A 166 36.45 -13.57 10.35
C VAL A 166 36.36 -14.27 9.00
N LEU A 167 35.14 -14.58 8.54
CA LEU A 167 34.92 -15.35 7.32
C LEU A 167 35.29 -14.59 6.03
N CYS A 168 35.12 -13.26 6.03
CA CYS A 168 35.36 -12.41 4.87
C CYS A 168 36.70 -11.64 4.91
N GLY A 169 37.42 -11.67 6.05
CA GLY A 169 38.63 -10.86 6.26
C GLY A 169 38.37 -9.36 6.15
N LYS A 170 37.18 -8.89 6.55
CA LYS A 170 36.75 -7.49 6.42
C LYS A 170 36.50 -6.86 7.78
N THR A 171 36.67 -5.54 7.86
CA THR A 171 36.33 -4.80 9.08
C THR A 171 34.81 -4.72 9.26
N GLN A 172 34.36 -4.50 10.50
CA GLN A 172 32.95 -4.33 10.83
C GLN A 172 32.30 -3.25 9.94
N ARG A 173 32.93 -2.08 9.83
CA ARG A 173 32.44 -0.95 9.02
C ARG A 173 32.28 -1.31 7.54
N GLN A 174 33.21 -2.10 6.98
CA GLN A 174 33.12 -2.53 5.58
C GLN A 174 31.95 -3.48 5.36
N ILE A 175 31.69 -4.39 6.31
CA ILE A 175 30.56 -5.31 6.24
C ILE A 175 29.24 -4.54 6.39
N GLU A 176 29.11 -3.68 7.40
CA GLU A 176 27.93 -2.84 7.62
C GLU A 176 27.63 -1.95 6.40
N SER A 177 28.67 -1.32 5.84
CA SER A 177 28.55 -0.52 4.62
C SER A 177 28.11 -1.37 3.43
N TRP A 178 28.68 -2.56 3.26
CA TRP A 178 28.26 -3.48 2.20
C TRP A 178 26.80 -3.88 2.34
N PHE A 179 26.33 -4.26 3.53
CA PHE A 179 24.92 -4.60 3.78
C PHE A 179 24.00 -3.39 3.53
N ARG A 180 24.43 -2.18 3.91
CA ARG A 180 23.69 -0.94 3.63
C ARG A 180 23.53 -0.72 2.12
N VAL A 181 24.64 -0.72 1.38
CA VAL A 181 24.61 -0.53 -0.08
C VAL A 181 23.80 -1.64 -0.76
N ARG A 182 23.97 -2.90 -0.34
CA ARG A 182 23.24 -4.04 -0.91
C ARG A 182 21.73 -3.97 -0.65
N ARG A 183 21.31 -3.48 0.54
CA ARG A 183 19.89 -3.17 0.83
C ARG A 183 19.39 -2.02 -0.05
N ASN A 184 20.22 -1.00 -0.31
CA ASN A 184 19.87 0.12 -1.18
C ASN A 184 19.70 -0.31 -2.64
N GLN A 185 20.48 -1.29 -3.11
CA GLN A 185 20.32 -1.89 -4.44
C GLN A 185 19.02 -2.71 -4.58
N ASP A 186 18.55 -3.35 -3.51
CA ASP A 186 17.28 -4.08 -3.49
C ASP A 186 16.06 -3.14 -3.64
N ARG A 187 16.26 -1.82 -3.49
CA ARG A 187 15.18 -0.84 -3.55
C ARG A 187 14.69 -0.66 -4.99
N PRO A 188 13.36 -0.58 -5.18
CA PRO A 188 12.78 -0.36 -6.50
C PRO A 188 13.23 0.99 -7.08
N SER A 189 13.56 0.99 -8.37
CA SER A 189 13.92 2.19 -9.12
C SER A 189 12.75 3.19 -9.16
N GLN A 190 13.06 4.47 -9.32
CA GLN A 190 12.03 5.52 -9.43
C GLN A 190 11.14 5.29 -10.66
N THR A 191 11.73 4.82 -11.76
CA THR A 191 10.96 4.43 -12.96
C THR A 191 9.97 3.31 -12.70
N LYS A 192 10.31 2.33 -11.85
CA LYS A 192 9.38 1.26 -11.46
C LYS A 192 8.23 1.81 -10.62
N LYS A 193 8.53 2.63 -9.60
CA LYS A 193 7.49 3.26 -8.76
C LYS A 193 6.55 4.14 -9.59
N PHE A 194 7.11 4.88 -10.55
CA PHE A 194 6.36 5.67 -11.51
C PHE A 194 5.44 4.80 -12.37
N ALA A 195 5.96 3.71 -12.95
CA ALA A 195 5.16 2.80 -13.78
C ALA A 195 4.00 2.17 -13.00
N GLU A 196 4.22 1.79 -11.74
CA GLU A 196 3.16 1.27 -10.86
C GLU A 196 2.08 2.33 -10.57
N ALA A 197 2.48 3.59 -10.33
CA ALA A 197 1.54 4.69 -10.11
C ALA A 197 0.76 5.05 -11.39
N ALA A 198 1.44 5.13 -12.53
CA ALA A 198 0.84 5.42 -13.82
C ALA A 198 -0.20 4.37 -14.23
N TRP A 199 0.10 3.08 -14.03
CA TRP A 199 -0.87 2.00 -14.31
C TRP A 199 -2.17 2.18 -13.52
N ARG A 200 -2.05 2.46 -12.22
CA ARG A 200 -3.21 2.71 -11.35
C ARG A 200 -3.96 3.97 -11.76
N PHE A 201 -3.25 5.06 -12.06
CA PHE A 201 -3.83 6.31 -12.52
C PHE A 201 -4.71 6.12 -13.77
N PHE A 202 -4.19 5.48 -14.82
CA PHE A 202 -4.97 5.28 -16.05
C PHE A 202 -6.19 4.38 -15.82
N PHE A 203 -6.05 3.34 -15.00
CA PHE A 203 -7.19 2.49 -14.65
C PHE A 203 -8.26 3.29 -13.90
N TYR A 204 -7.92 3.95 -12.78
CA TYR A 204 -8.89 4.71 -11.99
C TYR A 204 -9.53 5.84 -12.79
N LEU A 205 -8.75 6.52 -13.66
CA LEU A 205 -9.30 7.55 -14.54
C LEU A 205 -10.35 6.95 -15.49
N SER A 206 -10.06 5.81 -16.12
CA SER A 206 -11.01 5.14 -17.01
C SER A 206 -12.25 4.64 -16.27
N ALA A 207 -12.07 4.04 -15.10
CA ALA A 207 -13.15 3.53 -14.27
C ALA A 207 -14.07 4.66 -13.79
N PHE A 208 -13.49 5.78 -13.34
CA PHE A 208 -14.25 6.96 -12.92
C PHE A 208 -15.02 7.61 -14.07
N VAL A 209 -14.45 7.72 -15.28
CA VAL A 209 -15.17 8.25 -16.43
C VAL A 209 -16.35 7.34 -16.79
N VAL A 210 -16.13 6.02 -16.87
CA VAL A 210 -17.20 5.04 -17.14
C VAL A 210 -18.28 5.11 -16.06
N GLY A 211 -17.88 5.09 -14.78
CA GLY A 211 -18.79 5.19 -13.64
C GLY A 211 -19.59 6.51 -13.65
N LEU A 212 -18.93 7.63 -13.95
CA LEU A 212 -19.62 8.92 -14.04
C LEU A 212 -20.65 8.88 -15.18
N THR A 213 -20.26 8.44 -16.38
CA THR A 213 -21.18 8.40 -17.52
C THR A 213 -22.38 7.46 -17.31
N SER A 214 -22.21 6.33 -16.63
CA SER A 214 -23.31 5.41 -16.31
C SER A 214 -24.24 5.97 -15.22
N LEU A 215 -23.70 6.76 -14.29
CA LEU A 215 -24.44 7.28 -13.14
C LEU A 215 -25.02 8.69 -13.35
N VAL A 216 -24.55 9.48 -14.33
CA VAL A 216 -24.96 10.89 -14.57
C VAL A 216 -26.47 11.07 -14.67
N ASN A 217 -27.18 10.17 -15.34
CA ASN A 217 -28.64 10.27 -15.51
C ASN A 217 -29.44 9.83 -14.26
N VAL A 218 -28.76 9.32 -13.23
CA VAL A 218 -29.44 8.58 -12.17
C VAL A 218 -28.99 8.90 -10.74
N ILE A 219 -27.84 9.58 -10.57
CA ILE A 219 -27.35 10.09 -9.27
C ILE A 219 -28.42 10.91 -8.53
N PHE A 220 -29.19 11.73 -9.25
CA PHE A 220 -30.26 12.55 -8.65
C PHE A 220 -31.51 11.74 -8.27
N LYS A 221 -31.80 10.62 -8.95
CA LYS A 221 -32.99 9.79 -8.71
C LYS A 221 -32.76 8.73 -7.61
N TYR A 222 -31.51 8.31 -7.42
CA TYR A 222 -31.12 7.22 -6.52
C TYR A 222 -31.00 7.57 -5.03
N LEU A 223 -30.86 8.85 -4.68
CA LEU A 223 -30.71 9.26 -3.28
C LEU A 223 -32.04 9.23 -2.49
N LEU A 224 -33.18 9.04 -3.16
CA LEU A 224 -34.52 9.21 -2.61
C LEU A 224 -35.36 7.93 -2.50
N VAL A 225 -35.05 6.85 -3.23
CA VAL A 225 -35.88 5.63 -3.25
C VAL A 225 -35.01 4.36 -3.23
N VAL A 226 -34.99 3.66 -2.10
CA VAL A 226 -34.47 2.29 -1.99
C VAL A 226 -35.53 1.34 -2.53
N THR A 227 -35.39 0.90 -3.78
CA THR A 227 -36.26 -0.11 -4.39
C THR A 227 -35.49 -1.43 -4.50
N LEU A 228 -36.04 -2.52 -3.95
CA LEU A 228 -35.41 -3.86 -3.92
C LEU A 228 -35.15 -4.48 -5.29
N SER A 229 -36.11 -4.32 -6.20
CA SER A 229 -36.16 -5.07 -7.45
C SER A 229 -35.97 -4.11 -8.60
N GLN A 230 -34.74 -4.04 -9.09
CA GLN A 230 -34.39 -3.16 -10.20
C GLN A 230 -33.44 -3.91 -11.14
N PRO A 231 -33.66 -3.78 -12.47
CA PRO A 231 -32.95 -4.57 -13.44
C PRO A 231 -31.46 -4.20 -13.50
N LEU A 232 -30.60 -5.20 -13.62
CA LEU A 232 -29.17 -5.03 -13.81
C LEU A 232 -28.88 -4.55 -15.23
N GLU A 233 -28.57 -3.26 -15.37
CA GLU A 233 -28.12 -2.72 -16.64
C GLU A 233 -26.73 -3.28 -17.02
N LYS A 234 -26.54 -3.62 -18.30
CA LYS A 234 -25.29 -4.21 -18.81
C LYS A 234 -24.05 -3.35 -18.51
N ALA A 235 -24.20 -2.03 -18.50
CA ALA A 235 -23.12 -1.10 -18.14
C ALA A 235 -22.67 -1.28 -16.69
N HIS A 236 -23.62 -1.38 -15.74
CA HIS A 236 -23.34 -1.61 -14.33
C HIS A 236 -22.72 -2.98 -14.07
N PHE A 237 -23.16 -4.01 -14.81
CA PHE A 237 -22.55 -5.34 -14.76
C PHE A 237 -21.06 -5.29 -15.11
N TRP A 238 -20.70 -4.75 -16.27
CA TRP A 238 -19.31 -4.70 -16.70
C TRP A 238 -18.46 -3.79 -15.81
N TYR A 239 -19.03 -2.69 -15.33
CA TYR A 239 -18.36 -1.82 -14.38
C TYR A 239 -17.96 -2.59 -13.10
N TYR A 240 -18.90 -3.37 -12.55
CA TYR A 240 -18.65 -4.25 -11.40
C TYR A 240 -17.59 -5.32 -11.66
N MET A 241 -17.70 -6.03 -12.78
CA MET A 241 -16.79 -7.14 -13.09
C MET A 241 -15.37 -6.65 -13.36
N LEU A 242 -15.22 -5.51 -14.03
CA LEU A 242 -13.93 -4.89 -14.31
C LEU A 242 -13.27 -4.37 -13.03
N GLU A 243 -14.01 -3.70 -12.14
CA GLU A 243 -13.47 -3.26 -10.85
C GLU A 243 -13.09 -4.44 -9.96
N LEU A 244 -13.97 -5.44 -9.82
CA LEU A 244 -13.68 -6.64 -9.03
C LEU A 244 -12.45 -7.38 -9.57
N GLY A 245 -12.33 -7.50 -10.90
CA GLY A 245 -11.15 -8.06 -11.55
C GLY A 245 -9.89 -7.24 -11.29
N PHE A 246 -9.97 -5.91 -11.33
CA PHE A 246 -8.83 -5.04 -11.06
C PHE A 246 -8.36 -5.12 -9.60
N TYR A 247 -9.27 -5.05 -8.63
CA TYR A 247 -8.93 -5.22 -7.21
C TYR A 247 -8.38 -6.64 -6.93
N GLY A 248 -8.93 -7.66 -7.60
CA GLY A 248 -8.35 -9.00 -7.61
C GLY A 248 -6.90 -9.01 -8.14
N SER A 249 -6.62 -8.29 -9.23
CA SER A 249 -5.27 -8.17 -9.79
C SER A 249 -4.28 -7.47 -8.84
N LEU A 250 -4.76 -6.45 -8.11
CA LEU A 250 -3.98 -5.75 -7.09
C LEU A 250 -3.65 -6.68 -5.92
N LEU A 251 -4.62 -7.46 -5.45
CA LEU A 251 -4.42 -8.44 -4.39
C LEU A 251 -3.41 -9.52 -4.82
N LEU A 252 -3.48 -10.01 -6.06
CA LEU A 252 -2.51 -10.97 -6.60
C LEU A 252 -1.07 -10.43 -6.66
N ARG A 253 -0.92 -9.15 -7.00
CA ARG A 253 0.39 -8.50 -7.12
C ARG A 253 0.92 -7.91 -5.82
N ILE A 254 0.10 -7.82 -4.76
CA ILE A 254 0.46 -7.11 -3.51
C ILE A 254 1.74 -7.63 -2.85
N SER A 255 2.04 -8.94 -2.97
CA SER A 255 3.24 -9.55 -2.38
C SER A 255 4.52 -9.33 -3.21
N VAL A 256 4.36 -8.92 -4.46
CA VAL A 256 5.42 -8.68 -5.46
C VAL A 256 5.70 -7.19 -5.61
N ASP A 257 4.67 -6.37 -5.47
CA ASP A 257 4.74 -4.92 -5.48
C ASP A 257 5.56 -4.41 -4.28
N VAL A 258 5.96 -3.15 -4.36
CA VAL A 258 6.78 -2.51 -3.33
C VAL A 258 6.02 -2.49 -2.01
N LYS A 259 6.57 -3.18 -1.01
CA LYS A 259 6.00 -3.19 0.34
C LYS A 259 6.17 -1.82 0.98
N ARG A 260 5.07 -1.27 1.48
CA ARG A 260 5.01 -0.01 2.21
C ARG A 260 4.74 -0.28 3.69
N LYS A 261 4.92 0.72 4.55
CA LYS A 261 4.67 0.63 6.00
C LYS A 261 3.25 0.19 6.32
N ASP A 262 2.28 0.58 5.51
CA ASP A 262 0.86 0.27 5.70
C ASP A 262 0.40 -0.98 4.90
N PHE A 263 1.30 -1.95 4.74
CA PHE A 263 1.03 -3.17 3.98
C PHE A 263 -0.13 -3.98 4.56
N LYS A 264 -0.24 -4.07 5.89
CA LYS A 264 -1.28 -4.89 6.53
C LYS A 264 -2.65 -4.26 6.33
N GLU A 265 -2.73 -2.95 6.49
CA GLU A 265 -3.92 -2.12 6.32
C GLU A 265 -4.40 -2.19 4.86
N GLN A 266 -3.47 -2.11 3.90
CA GLN A 266 -3.78 -2.27 2.47
C GLN A 266 -4.34 -3.67 2.15
N VAL A 267 -3.81 -4.75 2.75
CA VAL A 267 -4.33 -6.11 2.58
C VAL A 267 -5.74 -6.22 3.15
N ILE A 268 -5.98 -5.71 4.37
CA ILE A 268 -7.30 -5.73 5.01
C ILE A 268 -8.30 -4.96 4.15
N HIS A 269 -7.92 -3.80 3.62
CA HIS A 269 -8.75 -3.02 2.69
C HIS A 269 -9.11 -3.80 1.43
N HIS A 270 -8.14 -4.47 0.78
CA HIS A 270 -8.39 -5.23 -0.44
C HIS A 270 -9.32 -6.42 -0.20
N LEU A 271 -9.18 -7.10 0.95
CA LEU A 271 -10.11 -8.15 1.33
C LEU A 271 -11.50 -7.58 1.60
N ALA A 272 -11.62 -6.50 2.38
CA ALA A 272 -12.90 -5.87 2.69
C ALA A 272 -13.63 -5.38 1.43
N THR A 273 -12.93 -4.73 0.50
CA THR A 273 -13.49 -4.23 -0.76
C THR A 273 -13.94 -5.37 -1.69
N ILE A 274 -13.14 -6.43 -1.86
CA ILE A 274 -13.54 -7.60 -2.66
C ILE A 274 -14.77 -8.29 -2.05
N PHE A 275 -14.84 -8.42 -0.72
CA PHE A 275 -16.01 -8.98 -0.05
C PHE A 275 -17.23 -8.07 -0.19
N LEU A 276 -17.08 -6.75 -0.01
CA LEU A 276 -18.16 -5.79 -0.19
C LEU A 276 -18.71 -5.82 -1.61
N LEU A 277 -17.85 -5.82 -2.63
CA LEU A 277 -18.24 -5.94 -4.03
C LEU A 277 -18.94 -7.27 -4.31
N GLY A 278 -18.32 -8.40 -3.95
CA GLY A 278 -18.94 -9.71 -4.18
C GLY A 278 -20.29 -9.86 -3.50
N PHE A 279 -20.39 -9.46 -2.22
CA PHE A 279 -21.63 -9.55 -1.46
C PHE A 279 -22.71 -8.61 -2.00
N SER A 280 -22.38 -7.35 -2.27
CA SER A 280 -23.34 -6.39 -2.83
C SER A 280 -23.84 -6.78 -4.21
N TYR A 281 -23.04 -7.46 -5.03
CA TYR A 281 -23.50 -8.03 -6.29
C TYR A 281 -24.51 -9.16 -6.05
N CYS A 282 -24.17 -10.14 -5.21
CA CYS A 282 -25.06 -11.27 -4.90
C CYS A 282 -26.37 -10.86 -4.19
N ALA A 283 -26.32 -9.82 -3.36
CA ALA A 283 -27.47 -9.28 -2.62
C ALA A 283 -28.25 -8.21 -3.41
N ASN A 284 -27.91 -7.98 -4.68
CA ASN A 284 -28.51 -6.96 -5.54
C ASN A 284 -28.41 -5.51 -5.01
N TYR A 285 -27.38 -5.20 -4.21
CA TYR A 285 -27.05 -3.85 -3.74
C TYR A 285 -26.16 -3.07 -4.73
N ILE A 286 -26.39 -3.30 -6.02
CA ILE A 286 -25.50 -2.84 -7.10
C ILE A 286 -25.42 -1.31 -7.14
N ARG A 287 -26.53 -0.59 -6.89
CA ARG A 287 -26.55 0.88 -6.86
C ARG A 287 -25.66 1.46 -5.76
N ILE A 288 -25.82 0.95 -4.54
CA ILE A 288 -25.01 1.38 -3.39
C ILE A 288 -23.54 1.06 -3.68
N GLY A 289 -23.28 -0.14 -4.21
CA GLY A 289 -21.97 -0.55 -4.69
C GLY A 289 -21.34 0.42 -5.68
N THR A 290 -22.04 0.75 -6.77
CA THR A 290 -21.55 1.69 -7.80
C THR A 290 -21.28 3.09 -7.27
N LEU A 291 -22.06 3.58 -6.31
CA LEU A 291 -21.79 4.86 -5.64
C LEU A 291 -20.56 4.79 -4.75
N VAL A 292 -20.38 3.69 -4.02
CA VAL A 292 -19.18 3.46 -3.22
C VAL A 292 -17.96 3.44 -4.13
N MET A 293 -17.96 2.64 -5.19
CA MET A 293 -16.89 2.57 -6.19
C MET A 293 -16.51 3.96 -6.73
N LEU A 294 -17.49 4.70 -7.27
CA LEU A 294 -17.27 6.05 -7.81
C LEU A 294 -16.68 7.05 -6.80
N LEU A 295 -17.17 7.03 -5.55
CA LEU A 295 -16.68 7.91 -4.49
C LEU A 295 -15.21 7.65 -4.16
N HIS A 296 -14.78 6.38 -4.17
CA HIS A 296 -13.41 6.01 -3.80
C HIS A 296 -12.42 6.33 -4.93
N ASP A 297 -12.79 6.00 -6.17
CA ASP A 297 -11.94 6.22 -7.35
C ASP A 297 -11.60 7.69 -7.57
N SER A 298 -12.54 8.60 -7.28
CA SER A 298 -12.36 10.06 -7.46
C SER A 298 -11.08 10.61 -6.80
N SER A 299 -10.79 10.18 -5.56
CA SER A 299 -9.61 10.62 -4.82
C SER A 299 -8.34 9.86 -5.22
N ASP A 300 -8.47 8.62 -5.67
CA ASP A 300 -7.32 7.77 -6.00
C ASP A 300 -6.65 8.22 -7.31
N ILE A 301 -7.43 8.78 -8.26
CA ILE A 301 -6.88 9.44 -9.45
C ILE A 301 -5.91 10.55 -9.05
N LEU A 302 -6.30 11.42 -8.11
CA LEU A 302 -5.48 12.53 -7.65
C LEU A 302 -4.24 12.05 -6.90
N LEU A 303 -4.39 11.00 -6.07
CA LEU A 303 -3.28 10.40 -5.34
C LEU A 303 -2.21 9.83 -6.28
N GLU A 304 -2.61 9.03 -7.27
CA GLU A 304 -1.67 8.42 -8.20
C GLU A 304 -1.07 9.48 -9.15
N SER A 305 -1.83 10.51 -9.51
CA SER A 305 -1.30 11.69 -10.24
C SER A 305 -0.21 12.39 -9.44
N ALA A 306 -0.44 12.70 -8.17
CA ALA A 306 0.53 13.37 -7.31
C ALA A 306 1.83 12.54 -7.21
N LYS A 307 1.73 11.21 -7.07
CA LYS A 307 2.91 10.31 -7.08
C LYS A 307 3.66 10.38 -8.40
N MET A 308 2.97 10.37 -9.53
CA MET A 308 3.61 10.46 -10.86
C MET A 308 4.44 11.74 -10.99
N PHE A 309 3.90 12.90 -10.59
CA PHE A 309 4.62 14.16 -10.63
C PHE A 309 5.72 14.27 -9.57
N ASN A 310 5.58 13.61 -8.41
CA ASN A 310 6.63 13.55 -7.40
C ASN A 310 7.90 12.83 -7.90
N TYR A 311 7.74 11.86 -8.81
CA TYR A 311 8.88 11.17 -9.42
C TYR A 311 9.48 11.93 -10.61
N GLY A 312 8.73 12.86 -11.22
CA GLY A 312 9.19 13.70 -12.31
C GLY A 312 10.10 14.83 -11.84
N THR A 313 11.11 15.19 -12.64
CA THR A 313 12.00 16.30 -12.31
C THR A 313 11.32 17.63 -12.68
N GLY A 314 11.27 18.60 -11.76
CA GLY A 314 10.79 19.97 -12.03
C GLY A 314 9.30 20.23 -11.80
N TRP A 315 8.52 19.22 -11.41
CA TRP A 315 7.05 19.32 -11.26
C TRP A 315 6.57 19.50 -9.81
N ARG A 316 7.42 20.06 -8.93
CA ARG A 316 7.15 20.17 -7.48
C ARG A 316 5.84 20.92 -7.20
N LYS A 317 5.63 22.09 -7.83
CA LYS A 317 4.41 22.90 -7.64
C LYS A 317 3.13 22.14 -8.02
N THR A 318 3.16 21.39 -9.12
CA THR A 318 2.03 20.58 -9.58
C THR A 318 1.77 19.41 -8.63
N CYS A 319 2.83 18.73 -8.18
CA CYS A 319 2.74 17.67 -7.18
C CYS A 319 2.11 18.18 -5.87
N ASP A 320 2.59 19.31 -5.35
CA ASP A 320 2.09 19.91 -4.11
C ASP A 320 0.62 20.33 -4.26
N SER A 321 0.26 20.96 -5.38
CA SER A 321 -1.12 21.32 -5.68
C SER A 321 -2.04 20.10 -5.76
N LEU A 322 -1.63 19.05 -6.48
CA LEU A 322 -2.39 17.80 -6.57
C LEU A 322 -2.53 17.11 -5.22
N PHE A 323 -1.51 17.17 -4.36
CA PHE A 323 -1.56 16.62 -3.01
C PHE A 323 -2.60 17.33 -2.14
N VAL A 324 -2.67 18.67 -2.20
CA VAL A 324 -3.67 19.46 -1.47
C VAL A 324 -5.08 19.14 -1.98
N VAL A 325 -5.28 19.11 -3.30
CA VAL A 325 -6.59 18.77 -3.89
C VAL A 325 -6.98 17.33 -3.53
N PHE A 326 -6.04 16.39 -3.59
CA PHE A 326 -6.22 15.02 -3.13
C PHE A 326 -6.68 14.98 -1.66
N ALA A 327 -6.01 15.70 -0.76
CA ALA A 327 -6.34 15.70 0.66
C ALA A 327 -7.78 16.20 0.90
N VAL A 328 -8.18 17.29 0.24
CA VAL A 328 -9.54 17.84 0.33
C VAL A 328 -10.56 16.83 -0.20
N VAL A 329 -10.35 16.30 -1.41
CA VAL A 329 -11.28 15.34 -2.02
C VAL A 329 -11.39 14.08 -1.17
N PHE A 330 -10.28 13.53 -0.68
CA PHE A 330 -10.25 12.36 0.21
C PHE A 330 -11.09 12.60 1.47
N LEU A 331 -10.88 13.73 2.17
CA LEU A 331 -11.60 14.02 3.42
C LEU A 331 -13.10 14.18 3.17
N VAL A 332 -13.48 14.89 2.10
CA VAL A 332 -14.89 15.10 1.77
C VAL A 332 -15.56 13.80 1.36
N THR A 333 -15.00 13.05 0.41
CA THR A 333 -15.66 11.84 -0.11
C THR A 333 -15.69 10.72 0.93
N ARG A 334 -14.59 10.49 1.67
CA ARG A 334 -14.45 9.33 2.58
C ARG A 334 -14.82 9.60 4.04
N LEU A 335 -14.70 10.84 4.54
CA LEU A 335 -15.10 11.17 5.92
C LEU A 335 -16.42 11.92 6.05
N VAL A 336 -16.90 12.58 4.99
CA VAL A 336 -18.18 13.29 5.02
C VAL A 336 -19.24 12.52 4.25
N ILE A 337 -19.07 12.35 2.93
CA ILE A 337 -20.12 11.79 2.07
C ILE A 337 -20.36 10.30 2.38
N PHE A 338 -19.30 9.49 2.45
CA PHE A 338 -19.43 8.05 2.71
C PHE A 338 -20.17 7.72 4.02
N PRO A 339 -19.81 8.25 5.21
CA PRO A 339 -20.57 7.95 6.43
C PRO A 339 -21.95 8.61 6.47
N SER A 340 -22.09 9.87 6.03
CA SER A 340 -23.36 10.60 6.15
C SER A 340 -24.44 10.14 5.16
N ARG A 341 -24.04 9.65 3.98
CA ARG A 341 -24.95 9.14 2.94
C ARG A 341 -24.97 7.62 2.93
N ILE A 342 -23.86 6.98 2.60
CA ILE A 342 -23.84 5.53 2.36
C ILE A 342 -24.11 4.75 3.65
N ILE A 343 -23.30 4.95 4.69
CA ILE A 343 -23.45 4.21 5.95
C ILE A 343 -24.79 4.53 6.62
N ARG A 344 -25.20 5.80 6.62
CA ARG A 344 -26.50 6.20 7.17
C ARG A 344 -27.67 5.52 6.44
N THR A 345 -27.61 5.46 5.11
CA THR A 345 -28.64 4.79 4.31
C THR A 345 -28.66 3.28 4.59
N THR A 346 -27.50 2.63 4.67
CA THR A 346 -27.44 1.18 4.92
C THR A 346 -27.80 0.82 6.36
N LEU A 347 -27.53 1.68 7.35
CA LEU A 347 -27.81 1.41 8.77
C LEU A 347 -29.20 1.85 9.23
N LEU A 348 -29.68 3.02 8.79
CA LEU A 348 -30.93 3.59 9.30
C LEU A 348 -32.09 3.31 8.35
N LEU A 349 -31.94 3.69 7.08
CA LEU A 349 -33.04 3.55 6.11
C LEU A 349 -33.36 2.08 5.81
N SER A 350 -32.35 1.21 5.80
CA SER A 350 -32.58 -0.23 5.61
C SER A 350 -33.34 -0.87 6.78
N MET A 351 -33.20 -0.37 8.01
CA MET A 351 -33.92 -0.88 9.19
C MET A 351 -35.39 -0.45 9.22
N GLU A 352 -35.74 0.62 8.51
CA GLU A 352 -37.13 1.05 8.36
C GLU A 352 -37.91 0.19 7.35
N VAL A 353 -37.19 -0.49 6.44
CA VAL A 353 -37.78 -1.30 5.35
C VAL A 353 -37.73 -2.80 5.65
N PHE A 354 -36.72 -3.27 6.39
CA PHE A 354 -36.52 -4.70 6.65
C PHE A 354 -36.19 -4.99 8.11
N GLU A 355 -36.65 -6.16 8.58
CA GLU A 355 -36.15 -6.72 9.83
C GLU A 355 -34.67 -7.13 9.69
N PRO A 356 -33.83 -6.87 10.71
CA PRO A 356 -32.41 -7.13 10.64
C PRO A 356 -32.09 -8.64 10.60
N PHE A 357 -31.30 -9.05 9.61
CA PHE A 357 -30.83 -10.43 9.42
C PHE A 357 -29.28 -10.50 9.44
N ALA A 358 -28.69 -11.71 9.47
CA ALA A 358 -27.24 -11.85 9.65
C ALA A 358 -26.40 -11.21 8.54
N GLY A 359 -26.83 -11.33 7.27
CA GLY A 359 -26.19 -10.69 6.12
C GLY A 359 -26.16 -9.16 6.19
N TYR A 360 -27.21 -8.55 6.76
CA TYR A 360 -27.25 -7.11 7.03
C TYR A 360 -26.13 -6.68 7.99
N TYR A 361 -25.95 -7.41 9.10
CA TYR A 361 -24.86 -7.11 10.05
C TYR A 361 -23.49 -7.35 9.44
N PHE A 362 -23.32 -8.42 8.66
CA PHE A 362 -22.07 -8.72 7.98
C PHE A 362 -21.63 -7.59 7.02
N PHE A 363 -22.55 -7.13 6.17
CA PHE A 363 -22.28 -6.05 5.22
C PHE A 363 -21.92 -4.74 5.92
N ASN A 364 -22.70 -4.35 6.94
CA ASN A 364 -22.44 -3.12 7.69
C ASN A 364 -21.14 -3.18 8.50
N ILE A 365 -20.77 -4.34 9.06
CA ILE A 365 -19.47 -4.52 9.72
C ILE A 365 -18.32 -4.27 8.73
N LEU A 366 -18.41 -4.81 7.51
CA LEU A 366 -17.40 -4.57 6.47
C LEU A 366 -17.32 -3.10 6.06
N LEU A 367 -18.45 -2.40 5.94
CA LEU A 367 -18.47 -0.94 5.69
C LEU A 367 -17.83 -0.16 6.85
N MET A 368 -18.05 -0.57 8.10
CA MET A 368 -17.41 0.05 9.26
C MET A 368 -15.90 -0.20 9.32
N VAL A 369 -15.44 -1.41 8.95
CA VAL A 369 -14.00 -1.70 8.80
C VAL A 369 -13.39 -0.79 7.74
N LEU A 370 -14.07 -0.63 6.60
CA LEU A 370 -13.64 0.27 5.54
C LEU A 370 -13.55 1.72 6.04
N GLN A 371 -14.54 2.18 6.80
CA GLN A 371 -14.54 3.52 7.39
C GLN A 371 -13.38 3.73 8.38
N ALA A 372 -13.09 2.73 9.24
CA ALA A 372 -11.98 2.81 10.18
C ALA A 372 -10.63 2.96 9.46
N LEU A 373 -10.45 2.25 8.34
CA LEU A 373 -9.26 2.38 7.50
C LEU A 373 -9.15 3.77 6.85
N HIS A 374 -10.28 4.37 6.42
CA HIS A 374 -10.28 5.75 5.93
C HIS A 374 -9.88 6.75 7.01
N VAL A 375 -10.35 6.58 8.24
CA VAL A 375 -9.94 7.43 9.37
C VAL A 375 -8.44 7.27 9.63
N PHE A 376 -7.92 6.05 9.61
CA PHE A 376 -6.48 5.79 9.74
C PHE A 376 -5.65 6.54 8.68
N TRP A 377 -6.01 6.42 7.40
CA TRP A 377 -5.30 7.13 6.33
C TRP A 377 -5.53 8.64 6.37
N ALA A 378 -6.70 9.12 6.79
CA ALA A 378 -6.95 10.54 6.97
C ALA A 378 -6.00 11.16 8.00
N VAL A 379 -5.72 10.46 9.11
CA VAL A 379 -4.73 10.90 10.11
C VAL A 379 -3.34 11.03 9.49
N LEU A 380 -2.93 10.09 8.64
CA LEU A 380 -1.63 10.18 7.94
C LEU A 380 -1.59 11.38 6.98
N ILE A 381 -2.67 11.60 6.22
CA ILE A 381 -2.77 12.73 5.28
C ILE A 381 -2.74 14.06 6.04
N LEU A 382 -3.52 14.20 7.12
CA LEU A 382 -3.53 15.39 7.97
C LEU A 382 -2.16 15.69 8.56
N ARG A 383 -1.42 14.67 8.99
CA ARG A 383 -0.05 14.83 9.49
C ARG A 383 0.90 15.33 8.41
N MET A 384 0.80 14.80 7.19
CA MET A 384 1.59 15.29 6.06
C MET A 384 1.24 16.74 5.69
N VAL A 385 -0.05 17.10 5.69
CA VAL A 385 -0.50 18.49 5.47
C VAL A 385 0.03 19.42 6.56
N TYR A 386 0.03 18.99 7.83
CA TYR A 386 0.59 19.77 8.93
C TYR A 386 2.09 20.02 8.76
N LYS A 387 2.87 19.01 8.33
CA LYS A 387 4.29 19.16 8.00
C LYS A 387 4.51 20.11 6.83
N PHE A 388 3.69 19.99 5.79
CA PHE A 388 3.69 20.87 4.62
C PHE A 388 3.50 22.35 5.01
N LEU A 389 2.50 22.64 5.86
CA LEU A 389 2.22 24.00 6.33
C LEU A 389 3.34 24.61 7.20
N LYS A 390 4.12 23.78 7.89
CA LYS A 390 5.28 24.23 8.69
C LYS A 390 6.53 24.52 7.86
N GLY A 391 6.48 24.40 6.54
CA GLY A 391 7.65 24.58 5.67
C GLY A 391 8.71 23.48 5.80
N LYS A 392 8.47 22.46 6.62
CA LYS A 392 9.28 21.24 6.69
C LYS A 392 8.75 20.23 5.69
N LEU A 393 8.91 20.53 4.41
CA LEU A 393 8.50 19.66 3.30
C LEU A 393 9.57 18.60 3.07
N GLU A 394 9.79 17.78 4.10
CA GLU A 394 10.62 16.58 4.03
C GLU A 394 9.69 15.37 3.94
N LYS A 395 9.35 15.05 2.68
CA LYS A 395 8.97 13.75 2.11
C LYS A 395 7.81 12.96 2.75
N ASP A 396 7.26 12.06 1.95
CA ASP A 396 6.10 11.22 2.24
C ASP A 396 6.39 10.25 3.41
N GLU A 397 5.70 10.37 4.56
CA GLU A 397 5.89 9.47 5.73
C GLU A 397 5.51 8.00 5.45
N ARG A 398 4.69 7.77 4.42
CA ARG A 398 4.33 6.42 3.95
C ARG A 398 5.50 5.76 3.21
N SER A 399 6.49 6.53 2.78
CA SER A 399 7.76 6.03 2.27
C SER A 399 8.72 5.71 3.42
N ASP A 400 9.55 4.68 3.25
CA ASP A 400 10.33 4.06 4.32
C ASP A 400 11.29 5.08 5.00
N GLU A 401 11.08 5.40 6.28
CA GLU A 401 11.91 6.37 7.04
C GLU A 401 13.31 5.84 7.35
N GLU A 402 13.46 4.52 7.61
CA GLU A 402 14.76 3.86 7.67
C GLU A 402 15.52 3.96 6.33
N SER A 403 14.81 4.27 5.25
CA SER A 403 15.38 4.31 3.92
C SER A 403 15.89 5.68 3.51
N GLU A 404 15.38 6.76 4.10
CA GLU A 404 15.66 8.14 3.68
C GLU A 404 16.85 8.74 4.46
N ALA A 405 17.00 8.42 5.75
CA ALA A 405 18.17 8.84 6.53
C ALA A 405 19.49 8.34 5.91
N ASP A 406 19.50 7.10 5.40
CA ASP A 406 20.62 6.51 4.66
C ASP A 406 20.88 7.18 3.28
N LEU A 407 19.86 7.80 2.67
CA LEU A 407 19.97 8.48 1.37
C LEU A 407 20.39 9.93 1.51
N GLU A 408 19.97 10.61 2.57
CA GLU A 408 20.35 11.98 2.89
C GLU A 408 21.82 12.07 3.29
N GLU A 409 22.36 11.05 3.98
CA GLU A 409 23.81 10.94 4.20
C GLU A 409 24.59 10.71 2.90
N GLU A 410 24.06 9.95 1.93
CA GLU A 410 24.70 9.75 0.62
C GLU A 410 24.66 11.01 -0.27
N ASP A 411 23.55 11.75 -0.27
CA ASP A 411 23.44 13.01 -1.02
C ASP A 411 24.40 14.07 -0.44
N LYS A 412 24.50 14.17 0.89
CA LYS A 412 25.50 15.03 1.56
C LYS A 412 26.94 14.59 1.29
N ALA A 413 27.20 13.29 1.19
CA ALA A 413 28.53 12.76 0.87
C ALA A 413 28.91 12.89 -0.63
N LYS A 414 27.94 13.13 -1.52
CA LYS A 414 28.16 13.37 -2.96
C LYS A 414 28.27 14.85 -3.28
N GLU A 415 27.54 15.73 -2.59
CA GLU A 415 27.76 17.19 -2.68
C GLU A 415 29.20 17.55 -2.26
N ASP A 416 29.74 16.89 -1.24
CA ASP A 416 31.13 17.06 -0.79
C ASP A 416 32.19 16.49 -1.78
N LYS A 417 31.75 15.76 -2.83
CA LYS A 417 32.63 15.13 -3.83
C LYS A 417 32.46 15.65 -5.25
N THR A 418 31.61 16.64 -5.47
CA THR A 418 31.35 17.20 -6.80
C THR A 418 31.93 18.62 -6.92
N ASP A 419 33.22 18.75 -6.61
CA ASP A 419 34.06 19.85 -7.10
C ASP A 419 35.30 19.21 -7.77
N PRO A 420 35.50 19.33 -9.11
CA PRO A 420 36.53 18.60 -9.79
C PRO A 420 37.87 19.35 -9.74
N GLY A 421 38.67 19.06 -8.72
CA GLY A 421 40.09 19.41 -8.71
C GLY A 421 40.68 19.41 -7.31
N GLY A 422 41.41 18.35 -6.92
CA GLY A 422 41.87 18.33 -5.53
C GLY A 422 42.76 17.20 -5.05
N ASP A 423 43.64 16.62 -5.88
CA ASP A 423 44.76 15.82 -5.33
C ASP A 423 45.80 16.70 -4.58
N CYS A 424 45.61 18.03 -4.54
CA CYS A 424 46.45 18.98 -3.82
C CYS A 424 45.83 19.47 -2.47
N TYR A 425 44.59 19.10 -2.13
CA TYR A 425 43.91 19.67 -0.94
C TYR A 425 44.25 18.94 0.37
N TRP A 426 44.52 17.63 0.32
CA TRP A 426 44.80 16.84 1.52
C TRP A 426 46.13 17.19 2.19
N GLU A 427 47.16 17.58 1.44
CA GLU A 427 48.44 18.04 2.01
C GLU A 427 48.30 19.43 2.63
N LYS A 428 47.63 20.36 1.96
CA LYS A 428 47.44 21.74 2.45
C LYS A 428 46.59 21.79 3.71
N SER A 429 45.57 20.92 3.82
CA SER A 429 44.74 20.80 5.03
C SER A 429 45.51 20.19 6.21
N LYS A 430 46.46 19.28 5.96
CA LYS A 430 47.35 18.71 6.99
C LYS A 430 48.35 19.75 7.50
N GLU A 431 48.92 20.55 6.61
CA GLU A 431 49.86 21.62 6.96
C GLU A 431 49.17 22.76 7.73
N THR A 432 47.94 23.15 7.37
CA THR A 432 47.17 24.16 8.10
C THR A 432 46.66 23.67 9.45
N LEU A 433 46.37 22.37 9.61
CA LEU A 433 46.05 21.78 10.92
C LEU A 433 47.30 21.70 11.80
N ASN A 434 48.44 21.31 11.25
CA ASN A 434 49.70 21.25 11.99
C ASN A 434 50.21 22.64 12.40
N SER A 435 50.02 23.67 11.56
CA SER A 435 50.38 25.06 11.92
C SER A 435 49.43 25.67 12.95
N LYS A 436 48.14 25.34 12.91
CA LYS A 436 47.18 25.73 13.95
C LYS A 436 47.43 25.00 15.27
N LEU A 437 47.82 23.73 15.22
CA LEU A 437 48.17 22.97 16.40
C LEU A 437 49.45 23.51 17.04
N SER A 438 50.49 23.84 16.26
CA SER A 438 51.71 24.46 16.80
C SER A 438 51.49 25.88 17.35
N ALA A 439 50.61 26.67 16.73
CA ALA A 439 50.20 27.97 17.25
C ALA A 439 49.41 27.87 18.57
N LEU A 440 48.54 26.85 18.70
CA LEU A 440 47.81 26.58 19.94
C LEU A 440 48.72 26.03 21.05
N THR A 441 49.73 25.21 20.71
CA THR A 441 50.72 24.73 21.68
C THR A 441 51.58 25.88 22.20
N ASN A 442 52.04 26.79 21.34
CA ASN A 442 52.82 27.95 21.75
C ASN A 442 52.01 28.94 22.60
N SER A 443 50.74 29.18 22.27
CA SER A 443 49.87 30.07 23.05
C SER A 443 49.49 29.49 24.42
N CYS A 444 49.31 28.16 24.54
CA CYS A 444 48.97 27.51 25.81
C CYS A 444 50.20 27.44 26.75
N VAL A 445 51.39 27.19 26.20
CA VAL A 445 52.64 27.14 26.97
C VAL A 445 53.08 28.54 27.43
N LEU A 446 52.95 29.57 26.60
CA LEU A 446 53.26 30.95 26.98
C LEU A 446 52.28 31.53 28.01
N ASN A 447 50.98 31.24 27.91
CA ASN A 447 50.01 31.74 28.90
C ASN A 447 50.13 31.08 30.27
N ASN A 448 50.52 29.80 30.34
CA ASN A 448 50.78 29.16 31.64
C ASN A 448 52.09 29.66 32.29
N LEU A 449 53.12 29.98 31.50
CA LEU A 449 54.39 30.53 32.02
C LEU A 449 54.24 31.98 32.50
N THR A 450 53.48 32.83 31.81
CA THR A 450 53.25 34.22 32.22
C THR A 450 52.37 34.31 33.47
N HIS A 451 51.35 33.45 33.61
CA HIS A 451 50.48 33.41 34.78
C HIS A 451 51.19 32.87 36.04
N HIS A 452 52.13 31.93 35.87
CA HIS A 452 52.95 31.45 36.99
C HIS A 452 54.00 32.51 37.43
N ARG A 453 54.57 33.27 36.49
CA ARG A 453 55.57 34.31 36.78
C ARG A 453 54.95 35.54 37.47
N SER A 454 53.74 35.93 37.10
CA SER A 454 53.02 37.04 37.75
C SER A 454 52.51 36.67 39.15
N SER A 455 52.09 35.42 39.36
CA SER A 455 51.70 34.87 40.66
C SER A 455 52.86 34.85 41.66
N VAL A 456 54.06 34.43 41.22
CA VAL A 456 55.27 34.40 42.07
C VAL A 456 55.77 35.81 42.39
N ALA A 457 55.73 36.74 41.43
CA ALA A 457 56.12 38.14 41.66
C ALA A 457 55.18 38.87 42.64
N ASN A 458 53.87 38.61 42.59
CA ASN A 458 52.91 39.18 43.52
C ASN A 458 53.00 38.58 44.94
N ARG A 459 53.43 37.32 45.09
CA ARG A 459 53.70 36.73 46.42
C ARG A 459 54.99 37.27 47.03
N ALA A 460 56.04 37.52 46.24
CA ALA A 460 57.29 38.11 46.73
C ALA A 460 57.11 39.56 47.22
N ARG A 461 56.26 40.36 46.56
CA ARG A 461 55.96 41.75 46.96
C ARG A 461 55.10 41.90 48.21
N LYS A 462 54.47 40.82 48.68
CA LYS A 462 53.57 40.82 49.86
C LYS A 462 54.25 40.30 51.13
N ALA A 463 55.51 39.88 51.02
CA ALA A 463 56.32 39.33 52.11
C ALA A 463 57.54 40.22 52.45
N GLN A 464 57.52 41.49 52.02
CA GLN A 464 58.53 42.50 52.30
C GLN A 464 57.96 43.63 53.14
#